data_AF-A0A6J1K6M5-F1
#
_entry.id   AF-A0A6J1K6M5-F1
#
_cell.length_a   1.000
_cell.length_b   1.000
_cell.length_c   1.000
_cell.angle_alpha   90.00
_cell.angle_beta   90.00
_cell.angle_gamma   90.00
#
_symmetry.space_group_name_H-M   'P 1'
#
loop_
_entity.id
_entity.type
_entity.pdbx_description
1 polymer ?
#
loop_
_entity_poly.entity_id
_entity_poly.type
_entity_poly.pdbx_seq_one_letter_code
_entity_poly.pdbx_strand_id
1 'polypeptide(L)'
;MAPRCLFFSLIFIALFLSALARNTKEKCVYTFYVKTGSVLKGGTDAIISVTISDANGQSVEIADLESWGLMEKNHDYFERDNVDIFSGRGPCIEAPLCRLNLTSDGSGAHHGWFCDYLEVTSTGPHRSCSQTAFYVDQWLATDAPPFQLTTILDGCDDWIKGHEASRHTSRGKLVVSGSKGSASL
;
A
#
# COMPACT_ATOMS: atom_id res chain seq x y z
N MET A 1 36.85 -26.75 -39.09
CA MET A 1 36.77 -25.27 -39.20
C MET A 1 35.30 -24.88 -39.35
N ALA A 2 34.49 -25.02 -38.29
CA ALA A 2 33.06 -24.66 -38.30
C ALA A 2 32.48 -24.12 -36.95
N PRO A 3 33.21 -23.42 -36.05
CA PRO A 3 32.59 -22.96 -34.79
C PRO A 3 31.98 -21.55 -34.87
N ARG A 4 32.34 -20.74 -35.88
CA ARG A 4 32.04 -19.30 -35.88
C ARG A 4 30.59 -18.99 -36.25
N CYS A 5 29.97 -19.80 -37.13
CA CYS A 5 28.60 -19.52 -37.61
C CYS A 5 27.52 -19.79 -36.54
N LEU A 6 27.69 -20.84 -35.74
CA LEU A 6 26.76 -21.19 -34.65
C LEU A 6 26.76 -20.15 -33.52
N PHE A 7 27.92 -19.57 -33.21
CA PHE A 7 28.03 -18.53 -32.18
C PHE A 7 27.30 -17.24 -32.57
N PHE A 8 27.42 -16.78 -33.82
CA PHE A 8 26.69 -15.59 -34.28
C PHE A 8 25.17 -15.81 -34.30
N SER A 9 24.72 -17.02 -34.63
CA SER A 9 23.30 -17.37 -34.61
C SER A 9 22.73 -17.44 -33.17
N LEU A 10 23.47 -18.01 -32.22
CA LEU A 10 23.07 -18.05 -30.81
C LEU A 10 23.01 -16.66 -30.16
N ILE A 11 23.96 -15.77 -30.49
CA ILE A 11 23.94 -14.39 -30.01
C ILE A 11 22.74 -13.62 -30.59
N PHE A 12 22.44 -13.79 -31.87
CA PHE A 12 21.26 -13.19 -32.48
C PHE A 12 19.96 -13.72 -31.86
N ILE A 13 19.85 -15.03 -31.62
CA ILE A 13 18.69 -15.64 -30.97
C ILE A 13 18.54 -15.13 -29.54
N ALA A 14 19.63 -15.01 -28.77
CA ALA A 14 19.59 -14.47 -27.41
C ALA A 14 19.19 -12.98 -27.38
N LEU A 15 19.69 -12.18 -28.31
CA LEU A 15 19.32 -10.75 -28.46
C LEU A 15 17.88 -10.57 -28.95
N PHE A 16 17.38 -11.49 -29.78
CA PHE A 16 15.99 -11.47 -30.24
C PHE A 16 15.03 -11.95 -29.14
N LEU A 17 15.41 -12.97 -28.38
CA LEU A 17 14.66 -13.45 -27.20
C LEU A 17 14.59 -12.39 -26.10
N SER A 18 15.67 -11.64 -25.84
CA SER A 18 15.63 -10.55 -24.86
C SER A 18 14.79 -9.36 -25.34
N ALA A 19 14.76 -9.06 -26.63
CA ALA A 19 13.88 -8.05 -27.21
C ALA A 19 12.39 -8.44 -27.16
N LEU A 20 12.08 -9.74 -27.15
CA LEU A 20 10.72 -10.27 -27.01
C LEU A 20 10.28 -10.47 -25.55
N ALA A 21 11.20 -10.38 -24.59
CA ALA A 21 10.89 -10.44 -23.17
C ALA A 21 10.16 -9.15 -22.74
N ARG A 22 8.86 -9.10 -23.03
CA ARG A 22 7.96 -8.05 -22.54
C ARG A 22 7.88 -8.20 -21.02
N ASN A 23 8.63 -7.39 -20.28
CA ASN A 23 8.48 -7.29 -18.82
C ASN A 23 7.20 -6.51 -18.50
N THR A 24 6.04 -7.10 -18.81
CA THR A 24 4.77 -6.59 -18.31
C THR A 24 4.64 -7.04 -16.87
N LYS A 25 5.19 -6.25 -15.93
CA LYS A 25 4.74 -6.37 -14.55
C LYS A 25 3.23 -6.17 -14.56
N GLU A 26 2.49 -7.21 -14.21
CA GLU A 26 1.04 -7.14 -14.10
C GLU A 26 0.65 -6.01 -13.15
N LYS A 27 -0.49 -5.38 -13.44
CA LYS A 27 -1.01 -4.26 -12.67
C LYS A 27 -2.19 -4.70 -11.84
N CYS A 28 -2.11 -4.47 -10.54
CA CYS A 28 -3.17 -4.72 -9.58
C CYS A 28 -3.88 -3.41 -9.24
N VAL A 29 -5.14 -3.53 -8.84
CA VAL A 29 -5.92 -2.41 -8.29
C VAL A 29 -5.76 -2.44 -6.78
N TYR A 30 -5.51 -1.27 -6.22
CA TYR A 30 -5.45 -1.05 -4.78
C TYR A 30 -6.53 -0.04 -4.43
N THR A 31 -7.40 -0.40 -3.49
CA THR A 31 -8.44 0.46 -2.97
C THR A 31 -8.17 0.71 -1.50
N PHE A 32 -7.95 1.98 -1.15
CA PHE A 32 -7.71 2.45 0.20
C PHE A 32 -8.98 3.02 0.80
N TYR A 33 -9.23 2.69 2.06
CA TYR A 33 -10.23 3.30 2.92
C TYR A 33 -9.49 3.93 4.09
N VAL A 34 -9.46 5.26 4.14
CA VAL A 34 -8.73 6.02 5.16
C VAL A 34 -9.74 6.64 6.11
N LYS A 35 -9.65 6.32 7.40
CA LYS A 35 -10.48 6.94 8.42
C LYS A 35 -9.69 8.04 9.12
N THR A 36 -10.13 9.27 8.94
CA THR A 36 -9.71 10.40 9.78
C THR A 36 -10.45 10.35 11.11
N GLY A 37 -9.74 10.54 12.21
CA GLY A 37 -10.32 10.43 13.54
C GLY A 37 -11.30 11.52 13.89
N SER A 38 -12.12 11.24 14.88
CA SER A 38 -13.16 12.15 15.39
C SER A 38 -12.63 13.18 16.41
N VAL A 39 -11.33 13.18 16.69
CA VAL A 39 -10.70 14.15 17.60
C VAL A 39 -10.85 15.59 17.09
N LEU A 40 -10.89 16.55 18.01
CA LEU A 40 -11.05 17.96 17.64
C LEU A 40 -9.88 18.41 16.75
N LYS A 41 -10.20 19.02 15.59
CA LYS A 41 -9.22 19.40 14.56
C LYS A 41 -8.37 18.24 14.02
N GLY A 42 -8.96 17.03 13.94
CA GLY A 42 -8.28 15.86 13.40
C GLY A 42 -8.12 15.83 11.88
N GLY A 43 -8.71 16.76 11.13
CA GLY A 43 -8.62 16.83 9.66
C GLY A 43 -7.40 17.60 9.16
N THR A 44 -7.08 17.47 7.86
CA THR A 44 -5.89 18.11 7.28
C THR A 44 -6.04 18.53 5.82
N ASP A 45 -5.37 19.61 5.44
CA ASP A 45 -5.21 20.05 4.04
C ASP A 45 -3.84 19.63 3.44
N ALA A 46 -3.07 18.81 4.16
CA ALA A 46 -1.72 18.41 3.77
C ALA A 46 -1.74 17.35 2.67
N ILE A 47 -0.63 17.23 1.93
CA ILE A 47 -0.45 16.14 0.96
C ILE A 47 -0.10 14.86 1.72
N ILE A 48 -0.92 13.82 1.52
CA ILE A 48 -0.73 12.51 2.15
C ILE A 48 -0.10 11.54 1.15
N SER A 49 1.04 10.97 1.52
CA SER A 49 1.72 9.92 0.77
C SER A 49 1.66 8.58 1.50
N VAL A 50 1.55 7.50 0.71
CA VAL A 50 1.40 6.13 1.19
C VAL A 50 2.39 5.23 0.47
N THR A 51 3.11 4.41 1.22
CA THR A 51 3.83 3.25 0.68
C THR A 51 3.37 1.98 1.38
N ILE A 52 2.90 1.01 0.62
CA ILE A 52 2.56 -0.33 1.12
C ILE A 52 3.60 -1.34 0.66
N SER A 53 3.86 -2.37 1.46
CA SER A 53 4.79 -3.45 1.07
C SER A 53 4.33 -4.84 1.46
N ASP A 54 4.80 -5.82 0.69
CA ASP A 54 4.66 -7.25 0.96
C ASP A 54 5.84 -7.79 1.79
N ALA A 55 5.75 -9.07 2.20
CA ALA A 55 6.78 -9.72 3.00
C ALA A 55 8.11 -9.93 2.26
N ASN A 56 8.13 -9.79 0.93
CA ASN A 56 9.34 -9.87 0.11
C ASN A 56 10.02 -8.50 -0.06
N GLY A 57 9.46 -7.43 0.54
CA GLY A 57 9.96 -6.08 0.43
C GLY A 57 9.62 -5.39 -0.89
N GLN A 58 8.71 -5.94 -1.70
CA GLN A 58 8.18 -5.22 -2.86
C GLN A 58 7.17 -4.17 -2.39
N SER A 59 7.17 -3.00 -3.03
CA SER A 59 6.35 -1.87 -2.60
C SER A 59 5.55 -1.23 -3.74
N VAL A 60 4.47 -0.57 -3.34
CA VAL A 60 3.73 0.40 -4.17
C VAL A 60 3.71 1.71 -3.41
N GLU A 61 4.23 2.75 -4.05
CA GLU A 61 4.29 4.12 -3.54
C GLU A 61 3.26 5.00 -4.26
N ILE A 62 2.57 5.81 -3.47
CA ILE A 62 1.60 6.80 -3.89
C ILE A 62 2.04 8.12 -3.23
N ALA A 63 2.65 9.00 -4.02
CA ALA A 63 3.22 10.27 -3.53
C ALA A 63 2.14 11.27 -3.09
N ASP A 64 0.96 11.19 -3.70
CA ASP A 64 -0.21 11.99 -3.37
C ASP A 64 -1.44 11.09 -3.49
N LEU A 65 -2.01 10.72 -2.34
CA LEU A 65 -3.14 9.80 -2.26
C LEU A 65 -4.41 10.40 -2.87
N GLU A 66 -4.58 11.73 -2.81
CA GLU A 66 -5.73 12.43 -3.40
C GLU A 66 -5.78 12.26 -4.92
N SER A 67 -4.63 12.08 -5.57
CA SER A 67 -4.57 11.75 -7.01
C SER A 67 -5.30 10.46 -7.39
N TRP A 68 -5.58 9.58 -6.40
CA TRP A 68 -6.36 8.35 -6.53
C TRP A 68 -7.78 8.48 -5.99
N GLY A 69 -8.23 9.68 -5.63
CA GLY A 69 -9.53 9.95 -5.03
C GLY A 69 -10.71 9.37 -5.81
N LEU A 70 -11.62 8.72 -5.10
CA LEU A 70 -12.83 8.10 -5.65
C LEU A 70 -14.12 8.76 -5.12
N MET A 71 -14.00 9.83 -4.33
CA MET A 71 -15.14 10.57 -3.79
C MET A 71 -15.72 11.51 -4.87
N GLU A 72 -16.82 12.17 -4.54
CA GLU A 72 -17.46 13.13 -5.45
C GLU A 72 -16.55 14.30 -5.84
N LYS A 73 -16.92 15.00 -6.91
CA LYS A 73 -16.18 16.17 -7.37
C LYS A 73 -16.15 17.27 -6.29
N ASN A 74 -14.97 17.84 -6.05
CA ASN A 74 -14.71 18.85 -5.01
C ASN A 74 -14.94 18.33 -3.58
N HIS A 75 -14.92 17.02 -3.37
CA HIS A 75 -14.85 16.46 -2.03
C HIS A 75 -13.59 16.95 -1.32
N ASP A 76 -13.74 17.29 -0.05
CA ASP A 76 -12.65 17.74 0.82
C ASP A 76 -12.14 16.53 1.61
N TYR A 77 -10.99 16.02 1.19
CA TYR A 77 -10.43 14.78 1.71
C TYR A 77 -9.78 14.98 3.07
N PHE A 78 -9.65 13.89 3.82
CA PHE A 78 -8.98 13.82 5.11
C PHE A 78 -9.64 14.68 6.19
N GLU A 79 -10.94 14.94 6.06
CA GLU A 79 -11.68 15.74 7.02
C GLU A 79 -12.12 14.95 8.26
N ARG A 80 -12.28 15.66 9.38
CA ARG A 80 -12.57 15.07 10.69
C ARG A 80 -13.77 14.11 10.63
N ASP A 81 -13.57 12.90 11.14
CA ASP A 81 -14.58 11.83 11.22
C ASP A 81 -15.05 11.29 9.85
N ASN A 82 -14.39 11.65 8.74
CA ASN A 82 -14.70 11.09 7.43
C ASN A 82 -13.95 9.78 7.15
N VAL A 83 -14.55 8.97 6.28
CA VAL A 83 -13.89 7.83 5.63
C VAL A 83 -13.77 8.14 4.16
N ASP A 84 -12.53 8.25 3.69
CA ASP A 84 -12.24 8.60 2.31
C ASP A 84 -11.76 7.37 1.54
N ILE A 85 -12.19 7.30 0.27
CA ILE A 85 -11.93 6.16 -0.59
C ILE A 85 -11.04 6.60 -1.74
N PHE A 86 -9.96 5.85 -1.95
CA PHE A 86 -9.00 6.06 -3.04
C PHE A 86 -8.80 4.76 -3.79
N SER A 87 -8.70 4.80 -5.12
CA SER A 87 -8.50 3.60 -5.92
C SER A 87 -7.62 3.85 -7.13
N GLY A 88 -6.54 3.08 -7.26
CA GLY A 88 -5.61 3.22 -8.37
C GLY A 88 -4.89 1.93 -8.73
N ARG A 89 -4.05 2.00 -9.77
CA ARG A 89 -3.33 0.85 -10.33
C ARG A 89 -1.84 0.94 -10.06
N GLY A 90 -1.30 -0.08 -9.38
CA GLY A 90 0.13 -0.24 -9.12
C GLY A 90 0.67 -1.53 -9.72
N PRO A 91 1.99 -1.76 -9.71
CA PRO A 91 2.55 -3.11 -9.88
C PRO A 91 1.87 -4.09 -8.93
N CYS A 92 1.57 -5.31 -9.38
CA CYS A 92 1.17 -6.37 -8.47
C CYS A 92 2.33 -6.75 -7.55
N ILE A 93 2.07 -6.77 -6.25
CA ILE A 93 2.95 -7.31 -5.21
C ILE A 93 2.23 -8.46 -4.48
N GLU A 94 2.95 -9.20 -3.65
CA GLU A 94 2.37 -10.34 -2.95
C GLU A 94 1.40 -9.90 -1.83
N ALA A 95 0.40 -10.74 -1.60
CA ALA A 95 -0.55 -10.58 -0.52
C ALA A 95 -0.28 -11.61 0.59
N PRO A 96 -0.62 -11.30 1.85
CA PRO A 96 -1.15 -10.03 2.32
C PRO A 96 -0.09 -8.93 2.37
N LEU A 97 -0.54 -7.69 2.27
CA LEU A 97 0.29 -6.52 2.56
C LEU A 97 0.58 -6.52 4.07
N CYS A 98 1.82 -6.26 4.45
CA CYS A 98 2.27 -6.38 5.85
C CYS A 98 2.98 -5.14 6.38
N ARG A 99 3.27 -4.15 5.53
CA ARG A 99 3.89 -2.90 5.94
C ARG A 99 3.19 -1.70 5.33
N LEU A 100 3.04 -0.65 6.13
CA LEU A 100 2.57 0.67 5.75
C LEU A 100 3.60 1.71 6.18
N ASN A 101 3.95 2.61 5.27
CA ASN A 101 4.53 3.92 5.58
C ASN A 101 3.49 4.97 5.15
N LEU A 102 3.03 5.76 6.12
CA LEU A 102 2.04 6.82 5.93
C LEU A 102 2.69 8.14 6.35
N THR A 103 2.70 9.11 5.44
CA THR A 103 3.40 10.39 5.65
C THR A 103 2.53 11.56 5.21
N SER A 104 2.41 12.57 6.07
CA SER A 104 1.90 13.90 5.75
C SER A 104 3.08 14.82 5.39
N ASP A 105 2.93 15.70 4.41
CA ASP A 105 3.94 16.73 4.11
C ASP A 105 3.90 17.92 5.08
N GLY A 106 2.88 17.99 5.95
CA GLY A 106 2.71 19.06 6.94
C GLY A 106 2.41 20.43 6.33
N SER A 107 1.94 20.49 5.09
CA SER A 107 1.49 21.73 4.45
C SER A 107 0.04 22.09 4.81
N GLY A 108 -0.44 23.24 4.32
CA GLY A 108 -1.83 23.68 4.52
C GLY A 108 -2.07 24.50 5.80
N ALA A 109 -3.29 25.03 5.92
CA ALA A 109 -3.71 25.79 7.11
C ALA A 109 -4.00 24.86 8.30
N HIS A 110 -4.48 23.65 7.99
CA HIS A 110 -4.71 22.56 8.91
C HIS A 110 -3.70 21.44 8.66
N HIS A 111 -2.46 21.60 9.12
CA HIS A 111 -1.36 20.68 8.80
C HIS A 111 -1.30 19.42 9.69
N GLY A 112 -1.94 19.45 10.87
CA GLY A 112 -1.93 18.34 11.81
C GLY A 112 -3.08 17.39 11.52
N TRP A 113 -2.78 16.12 11.29
CA TRP A 113 -3.79 15.11 10.93
C TRP A 113 -3.87 14.01 11.99
N PHE A 114 -5.07 13.59 12.38
CA PHE A 114 -5.23 12.39 13.19
C PHE A 114 -5.84 11.27 12.36
N CYS A 115 -5.06 10.23 12.13
CA CYS A 115 -5.49 9.07 11.35
C CYS A 115 -5.84 7.91 12.30
N ASP A 116 -7.07 7.39 12.20
CA ASP A 116 -7.49 6.22 12.98
C ASP A 116 -6.91 4.95 12.34
N TYR A 117 -7.22 4.73 11.06
CA TYR A 117 -6.77 3.54 10.32
C TYR A 117 -6.73 3.77 8.81
N LEU A 118 -5.96 2.92 8.14
CA LEU A 118 -5.94 2.76 6.70
C LEU A 118 -6.18 1.29 6.37
N GLU A 119 -7.25 1.00 5.65
CA GLU A 119 -7.53 -0.32 5.11
C GLU A 119 -7.26 -0.34 3.61
N VAL A 120 -6.59 -1.39 3.13
CA VAL A 120 -6.26 -1.56 1.73
C VAL A 120 -6.75 -2.91 1.23
N THR A 121 -7.51 -2.86 0.14
CA THR A 121 -7.89 -4.02 -0.65
C THR A 121 -7.02 -4.08 -1.90
N SER A 122 -6.40 -5.23 -2.16
CA SER A 122 -5.63 -5.50 -3.37
C SER A 122 -6.28 -6.60 -4.19
N THR A 123 -6.39 -6.38 -5.50
CA THR A 123 -6.94 -7.35 -6.46
C THR A 123 -6.25 -7.25 -7.81
N GLY A 124 -6.14 -8.37 -8.53
CA GLY A 124 -5.48 -8.42 -9.83
C GLY A 124 -5.89 -9.62 -10.66
N PRO A 125 -5.52 -9.64 -11.96
CA PRO A 125 -5.74 -10.80 -12.82
C PRO A 125 -5.13 -12.05 -12.19
N HIS A 126 -5.90 -13.15 -12.14
CA HIS A 126 -5.45 -14.44 -11.59
C HIS A 126 -4.92 -14.38 -10.14
N ARG A 127 -5.24 -13.33 -9.38
CA ARG A 127 -4.90 -13.17 -7.97
C ARG A 127 -6.16 -13.09 -7.13
N SER A 128 -6.12 -13.68 -5.94
CA SER A 128 -7.21 -13.56 -4.98
C SER A 128 -7.25 -12.14 -4.42
N CYS A 129 -8.46 -11.68 -4.09
CA CYS A 129 -8.62 -10.44 -3.34
C CYS A 129 -8.03 -10.61 -1.94
N SER A 130 -7.26 -9.62 -1.48
CA SER A 130 -6.71 -9.57 -0.14
C SER A 130 -7.01 -8.21 0.48
N GLN A 131 -7.34 -8.21 1.77
CA GLN A 131 -7.61 -6.99 2.52
C GLN A 131 -6.75 -6.96 3.78
N THR A 132 -6.15 -5.79 4.03
CA THR A 132 -5.29 -5.54 5.19
C THR A 132 -5.69 -4.20 5.81
N ALA A 133 -5.96 -4.18 7.11
CA ALA A 133 -6.20 -2.96 7.89
C ALA A 133 -5.00 -2.64 8.80
N PHE A 134 -4.49 -1.42 8.67
CA PHE A 134 -3.43 -0.84 9.49
C PHE A 134 -4.04 0.17 10.46
N TYR A 135 -4.02 -0.11 11.76
CA TYR A 135 -4.53 0.81 12.78
C TYR A 135 -3.43 1.78 13.18
N VAL A 136 -3.59 3.03 12.76
CA VAL A 136 -2.62 4.12 12.90
C VAL A 136 -2.75 4.78 14.27
N ASP A 137 -3.97 5.16 14.65
CA ASP A 137 -4.38 5.74 15.94
C ASP A 137 -3.38 6.75 16.51
N GLN A 138 -2.95 7.72 15.69
CA GLN A 138 -1.98 8.73 16.09
C GLN A 138 -2.08 10.02 15.27
N TRP A 139 -1.53 11.10 15.82
CA TRP A 139 -1.29 12.32 15.06
C TRP A 139 -0.11 12.16 14.10
N LEU A 140 -0.29 12.60 12.86
CA LEU A 140 0.77 12.93 11.92
C LEU A 140 0.88 14.45 11.89
N ALA A 141 1.62 15.01 12.84
CA ALA A 141 1.68 16.45 13.10
C ALA A 141 3.01 16.84 13.76
N THR A 142 3.40 18.10 13.65
CA THR A 142 4.58 18.66 14.36
C THR A 142 4.21 19.35 15.68
N ASP A 143 2.93 19.64 15.89
CA ASP A 143 2.39 20.37 17.04
C ASP A 143 1.57 19.49 18.01
N ALA A 144 1.38 18.21 17.69
CA ALA A 144 0.74 17.21 18.56
C ALA A 144 1.61 15.95 18.70
N PRO A 145 1.68 15.32 19.89
CA PRO A 145 2.40 14.06 20.06
C PRO A 145 1.89 12.97 19.09
N PRO A 146 2.78 12.18 18.48
CA PRO A 146 4.21 12.02 18.76
C PRO A 146 5.17 13.03 18.12
N PHE A 147 4.67 14.15 17.56
CA PHE A 147 5.46 15.18 16.86
C PHE A 147 6.20 14.63 15.62
N GLN A 148 5.54 13.71 14.91
CA GLN A 148 6.05 13.06 13.72
C GLN A 148 5.05 13.25 12.59
N LEU A 149 5.55 13.53 11.38
CA LEU A 149 4.72 13.59 10.16
C LEU A 149 4.65 12.25 9.42
N THR A 150 5.40 11.25 9.88
CA THR A 150 5.49 9.92 9.28
C THR A 150 5.28 8.87 10.35
N THR A 151 4.55 7.81 10.00
CA THR A 151 4.49 6.60 10.80
C THR A 151 4.73 5.37 9.93
N ILE A 152 5.37 4.36 10.51
CA ILE A 152 5.65 3.09 9.85
C ILE A 152 5.06 1.98 10.71
N LEU A 153 4.16 1.20 10.13
CA LEU A 153 3.59 0.00 10.72
C LEU A 153 4.15 -1.20 9.96
N ASP A 154 4.92 -2.04 10.65
CA ASP A 154 5.62 -3.18 10.06
C ASP A 154 5.23 -4.47 10.79
N GLY A 155 4.44 -5.31 10.13
CA GLY A 155 4.00 -6.61 10.61
C GLY A 155 4.53 -7.78 9.76
N CYS A 156 5.52 -7.55 8.90
CA CYS A 156 6.01 -8.58 7.98
C CYS A 156 6.69 -9.77 8.71
N ASP A 157 7.35 -9.52 9.85
CA ASP A 157 7.99 -10.58 10.64
C ASP A 157 6.99 -11.51 11.34
N ASP A 158 5.83 -10.98 11.74
CA ASP A 158 4.78 -11.77 12.40
C ASP A 158 4.15 -12.77 11.40
N TRP A 159 4.03 -12.37 10.13
CA TRP A 159 3.58 -13.23 9.05
C TRP A 159 4.56 -14.38 8.75
N ILE A 160 5.86 -14.09 8.68
CA ILE A 160 6.90 -15.09 8.37
C ILE A 160 6.96 -16.19 9.44
N LYS A 161 6.66 -15.85 10.70
CA LYS A 161 6.71 -16.78 11.83
C LYS A 161 5.45 -17.65 11.99
N GLY A 162 4.46 -17.54 11.11
CA GLY A 162 3.25 -18.36 11.15
C GLY A 162 2.34 -18.09 12.35
N HIS A 163 2.60 -17.02 13.11
CA HIS A 163 1.61 -16.47 14.02
C HIS A 163 0.63 -15.68 13.15
N GLU A 164 -0.56 -16.25 12.90
CA GLU A 164 -1.69 -15.48 12.37
C GLU A 164 -1.75 -14.17 13.15
N ALA A 165 -1.53 -13.04 12.45
CA ALA A 165 -1.22 -11.73 13.02
C ALA A 165 -2.12 -11.50 14.24
N SER A 166 -1.56 -11.79 15.41
CA SER A 166 -2.35 -11.92 16.63
C SER A 166 -2.70 -10.52 17.09
N ARG A 167 -3.95 -10.36 17.53
CA ARG A 167 -4.65 -9.09 17.81
C ARG A 167 -3.96 -8.10 18.77
N HIS A 168 -2.75 -8.36 19.23
CA HIS A 168 -2.01 -7.58 20.21
C HIS A 168 -0.52 -7.54 19.87
N THR A 169 -0.14 -6.72 18.89
CA THR A 169 1.20 -6.11 18.87
C THR A 169 1.11 -4.82 19.68
N SER A 170 2.12 -4.52 20.51
CA SER A 170 2.18 -3.31 21.34
C SER A 170 2.44 -2.01 20.55
N ARG A 171 2.31 -2.07 19.22
CA ARG A 171 2.46 -0.98 18.25
C ARG A 171 1.46 -1.27 17.13
N GLY A 172 0.49 -0.37 16.93
CA GLY A 172 -0.45 -0.31 15.79
C GLY A 172 -0.91 -1.66 15.23
N LYS A 173 -2.12 -2.07 15.60
CA LYS A 173 -2.69 -3.37 15.21
C LYS A 173 -2.72 -3.51 13.68
N LEU A 174 -2.26 -4.63 13.15
CA LEU A 174 -2.46 -5.05 11.76
C LEU A 174 -3.55 -6.13 11.76
N VAL A 175 -4.59 -6.01 10.92
CA VAL A 175 -5.59 -7.07 10.73
C VAL A 175 -5.62 -7.45 9.26
N VAL A 176 -5.30 -8.70 8.96
CA VAL A 176 -5.39 -9.27 7.62
C VAL A 176 -6.66 -10.11 7.54
N SER A 177 -7.57 -9.79 6.63
CA SER A 177 -8.69 -10.64 6.24
C SER A 177 -8.33 -11.33 4.92
N GLY A 178 -7.85 -12.56 5.03
CA GLY A 178 -7.69 -13.45 3.88
C GLY A 178 -8.99 -14.20 3.62
N SER A 179 -9.51 -14.13 2.39
CA SER A 179 -10.48 -15.13 1.91
C SER A 179 -9.75 -16.47 1.85
N LYS A 180 -9.97 -17.34 2.85
CA LYS A 180 -9.75 -18.77 2.65
C LYS A 180 -10.70 -19.20 1.54
N GLY A 181 -10.18 -19.35 0.33
CA GLY A 181 -10.84 -20.16 -0.68
C GLY A 181 -11.03 -21.56 -0.09
N SER A 182 -12.23 -21.83 0.43
CA SER A 182 -12.65 -23.18 0.75
C SER A 182 -12.75 -23.94 -0.55
N ALA A 183 -11.64 -24.55 -0.97
CA ALA A 183 -11.68 -25.78 -1.71
C ALA A 183 -12.24 -26.85 -0.75
N SER A 184 -13.55 -27.00 -0.74
CA SER A 184 -14.20 -28.22 -0.28
C SER A 184 -14.70 -28.95 -1.51
N LEU A 185 -14.32 -30.22 -1.56
CA LEU A 185 -14.55 -31.25 -2.57
C LEU A 185 -16.00 -31.34 -3.07
#